data_AF-A0A6P0W619-F1
#
_entry.id   AF-A0A6P0W619-F1
#
_cell.length_a   1.000
_cell.length_b   1.000
_cell.length_c   1.000
_cell.angle_alpha   90.00
_cell.angle_beta   90.00
_cell.angle_gamma   90.00
#
_symmetry.space_group_name_H-M   'P 1'
#
loop_
_entity.id
_entity.type
_entity.pdbx_description
1 polymer ?
#
loop_
_entity_poly.entity_id
_entity_poly.type
_entity_poly.pdbx_seq_one_letter_code
_entity_poly.pdbx_strand_id
1 'polypeptide(L)'
;HQNHPVVSKIYFTQLNRKNSLEQDLSYYYGANWKEEISPSPAAQDYVDHIRQISASEPELLVAHSYTRYIGDLSGGQILKNIAQRAMNLSDDQGLAFYSFPDITDEKAFKNNYRQMLNELPIDEATEERIVDEAIATFDMNKNVFEELEGSLIKAIGQVLFNSLTRRHRVGSTEVDPGEKSRKNKLPITG
;
A
#
# COMPACT_ATOMS: atom_id res chain seq x y z
N HIS A 1 22.13 -7.13 10.51
CA HIS A 1 22.56 -7.11 11.93
C HIS A 1 22.17 -8.36 12.74
N GLN A 2 22.24 -9.57 12.16
CA GLN A 2 21.82 -10.81 12.85
C GLN A 2 22.71 -11.19 14.04
N ASN A 3 23.95 -10.69 14.08
CA ASN A 3 24.90 -10.93 15.17
C ASN A 3 25.04 -9.73 16.13
N HIS A 4 24.26 -8.66 15.94
CA HIS A 4 24.33 -7.47 16.78
C HIS A 4 23.69 -7.74 18.16
N PRO A 5 24.31 -7.34 19.29
CA PRO A 5 23.86 -7.71 20.63
C PRO A 5 22.41 -7.29 20.94
N VAL A 6 21.97 -6.16 20.39
CA VAL A 6 20.59 -5.64 20.53
C VAL A 6 19.66 -6.18 19.42
N VAL A 7 19.90 -5.79 18.16
CA VAL A 7 19.03 -6.14 17.01
C VAL A 7 18.77 -7.64 16.85
N SER A 8 19.73 -8.51 17.18
CA SER A 8 19.52 -9.96 17.09
C SER A 8 18.39 -10.48 17.98
N LYS A 9 18.08 -9.79 19.09
CA LYS A 9 17.05 -10.18 20.07
C LYS A 9 15.63 -10.00 19.55
N ILE A 10 15.45 -9.13 18.56
CA ILE A 10 14.14 -8.82 17.95
C ILE A 10 14.10 -9.20 16.47
N TYR A 11 15.07 -9.97 15.99
CA TYR A 11 15.11 -10.44 14.61
C TYR A 11 14.29 -11.74 14.45
N PHE A 12 12.99 -11.57 14.16
CA PHE A 12 12.08 -12.68 13.89
C PHE A 12 11.84 -12.83 12.39
N THR A 13 12.30 -13.94 11.80
CA THR A 13 12.16 -14.20 10.36
C THR A 13 10.72 -14.39 9.93
N GLN A 14 9.83 -14.81 10.85
CA GLN A 14 8.38 -14.91 10.64
C GLN A 14 7.73 -13.55 10.32
N LEU A 15 8.41 -12.44 10.65
CA LEU A 15 7.97 -11.07 10.34
C LEU A 15 8.47 -10.56 8.99
N ASN A 16 9.29 -11.30 8.25
CA ASN A 16 9.82 -10.82 6.98
C ASN A 16 8.71 -10.60 5.94
N ARG A 17 8.56 -9.37 5.45
CA ARG A 17 7.52 -8.98 4.48
C ARG A 17 7.97 -8.91 3.03
N LYS A 18 9.27 -9.09 2.75
CA LYS A 18 9.79 -9.01 1.38
C LYS A 18 9.07 -9.97 0.43
N ASN A 19 9.07 -11.27 0.73
CA ASN A 19 8.51 -12.28 -0.17
C ASN A 19 7.00 -12.12 -0.39
N SER A 20 6.27 -11.67 0.65
CA SER A 20 4.83 -11.38 0.53
C SER A 20 4.58 -10.14 -0.33
N LEU A 21 5.40 -9.09 -0.20
CA LEU A 21 5.33 -7.91 -1.06
C LEU A 21 5.69 -8.25 -2.51
N GLU A 22 6.69 -9.08 -2.76
CA GLU A 22 7.05 -9.50 -4.12
C GLU A 22 5.92 -10.29 -4.80
N GLN A 23 5.16 -11.10 -4.04
CA GLN A 23 3.96 -11.78 -4.54
C GLN A 23 2.86 -10.78 -4.91
N ASP A 24 2.57 -9.83 -4.03
CA ASP A 24 1.55 -8.81 -4.29
C ASP A 24 1.94 -7.91 -5.48
N LEU A 25 3.21 -7.50 -5.56
CA LEU A 25 3.72 -6.72 -6.70
C LEU A 25 3.60 -7.50 -8.01
N SER A 26 3.91 -8.80 -8.01
CA SER A 26 3.71 -9.65 -9.18
C SER A 26 2.23 -9.78 -9.57
N TYR A 27 1.31 -9.74 -8.60
CA TYR A 27 -0.13 -9.74 -8.88
C TYR A 27 -0.59 -8.42 -9.51
N TYR A 28 -0.16 -7.27 -8.97
CA TYR A 28 -0.62 -5.95 -9.41
C TYR A 28 0.07 -5.44 -10.69
N TYR A 29 1.36 -5.75 -10.88
CA TYR A 29 2.18 -5.22 -11.98
C TYR A 29 2.66 -6.30 -12.96
N GLY A 30 2.38 -7.59 -12.68
CA GLY A 30 2.82 -8.71 -13.51
C GLY A 30 4.28 -9.13 -13.24
N ALA A 31 4.79 -10.05 -14.04
CA ALA A 31 6.11 -10.68 -13.81
C ALA A 31 7.29 -9.68 -13.87
N ASN A 32 7.15 -8.57 -14.60
CA ASN A 32 8.16 -7.53 -14.77
C ASN A 32 7.97 -6.36 -13.78
N TRP A 33 7.34 -6.60 -12.63
CA TRP A 33 7.03 -5.55 -11.66
C TRP A 33 8.27 -4.77 -11.19
N LYS A 34 9.45 -5.41 -11.17
CA LYS A 34 10.71 -4.78 -10.72
C LYS A 34 11.14 -3.64 -11.62
N GLU A 35 10.85 -3.74 -12.91
CA GLU A 35 11.19 -2.73 -13.91
C GLU A 35 10.14 -1.61 -13.97
N GLU A 36 8.92 -1.86 -13.49
CA GLU A 36 7.77 -0.94 -13.57
C GLU A 36 7.62 -0.04 -12.33
N ILE A 37 8.14 -0.47 -11.17
CA ILE A 37 8.00 0.29 -9.93
C ILE A 37 9.25 1.11 -9.60
N SER A 38 9.03 2.25 -8.97
CA SER A 38 10.07 3.06 -8.34
C SER A 38 9.56 3.58 -7.00
N PRO A 39 10.41 3.68 -5.97
CA PRO A 39 10.02 4.33 -4.73
C PRO A 39 9.62 5.79 -5.02
N SER A 40 8.61 6.27 -4.31
CA SER A 40 8.31 7.71 -4.26
C SER A 40 9.42 8.44 -3.49
N PRO A 41 9.49 9.79 -3.55
CA PRO A 41 10.48 10.56 -2.80
C PRO A 41 10.46 10.25 -1.29
N ALA A 42 9.30 10.28 -0.62
CA ALA A 42 9.23 9.96 0.81
C ALA A 42 9.62 8.50 1.10
N ALA A 43 9.30 7.56 0.20
CA ALA A 43 9.73 6.16 0.37
C ALA A 43 11.26 6.03 0.22
N GLN A 44 11.88 6.78 -0.69
CA GLN A 44 13.32 6.81 -0.88
C GLN A 44 14.03 7.44 0.33
N ASP A 45 13.53 8.56 0.85
CA ASP A 45 14.02 9.19 2.07
C ASP A 45 13.98 8.22 3.25
N TYR A 46 12.88 7.47 3.37
CA TYR A 46 12.74 6.47 4.44
C TYR A 46 13.73 5.30 4.29
N VAL A 47 13.96 4.82 3.07
CA VAL A 47 14.99 3.79 2.78
C VAL A 47 16.38 4.30 3.14
N ASP A 48 16.71 5.53 2.78
CA ASP A 48 18.03 6.11 3.02
C ASP A 48 18.27 6.36 4.51
N HIS A 49 17.25 6.78 5.26
CA HIS A 49 17.32 6.89 6.72
C HIS A 49 17.57 5.53 7.40
N ILE A 50 16.85 4.47 7.00
CA ILE A 50 17.10 3.11 7.51
C ILE A 50 18.54 2.67 7.21
N ARG A 51 19.07 2.98 6.04
CA ARG A 51 20.46 2.63 5.66
C ARG A 51 21.48 3.41 6.49
N GLN A 52 21.24 4.70 6.73
CA GLN A 52 22.08 5.53 7.58
C GLN A 52 22.14 4.95 9.00
N ILE A 53 20.98 4.75 9.63
CA ILE A 53 20.88 4.16 10.98
C ILE A 53 21.55 2.80 11.03
N SER A 54 21.29 1.94 10.03
CA SER A 54 21.92 0.63 9.96
C SER A 54 23.46 0.71 9.91
N ALA A 55 24.04 1.79 9.42
CA ALA A 55 25.49 1.97 9.35
C ALA A 55 26.09 2.64 10.61
N SER A 56 25.35 3.57 11.24
CA SER A 56 25.86 4.36 12.36
C SER A 56 25.38 3.91 13.74
N GLU A 57 24.09 3.59 13.87
CA GLU A 57 23.39 3.36 15.15
C GLU A 57 22.39 2.19 15.02
N PRO A 58 22.86 0.97 14.71
CA PRO A 58 22.01 -0.16 14.34
C PRO A 58 20.98 -0.55 15.40
N GLU A 59 21.20 -0.26 16.68
CA GLU A 59 20.21 -0.45 17.75
C GLU A 59 18.90 0.32 17.51
N LEU A 60 18.92 1.45 16.79
CA LEU A 60 17.70 2.20 16.48
C LEU A 60 16.82 1.48 15.45
N LEU A 61 17.32 0.44 14.76
CA LEU A 61 16.48 -0.43 13.92
C LEU A 61 15.37 -1.16 14.70
N VAL A 62 15.51 -1.25 16.03
CA VAL A 62 14.45 -1.73 16.93
C VAL A 62 13.17 -0.91 16.75
N ALA A 63 13.28 0.41 16.60
CA ALA A 63 12.17 1.31 16.41
C ALA A 63 11.40 1.01 15.11
N HIS A 64 12.12 0.87 13.99
CA HIS A 64 11.54 0.52 12.69
C HIS A 64 10.83 -0.84 12.72
N SER A 65 11.50 -1.85 13.31
CA SER A 65 10.94 -3.19 13.46
C SER A 65 9.66 -3.16 14.29
N TYR A 66 9.66 -2.43 15.42
CA TYR A 66 8.48 -2.26 16.27
C TYR A 66 7.33 -1.60 15.51
N THR A 67 7.55 -0.39 14.97
CA THR A 67 6.48 0.40 14.36
C THR A 67 5.88 -0.32 13.15
N ARG A 68 6.69 -0.93 12.29
CA ARG A 68 6.20 -1.67 11.13
C ARG A 68 5.52 -2.97 11.52
N TYR A 69 6.24 -3.90 12.14
CA TYR A 69 5.73 -5.26 12.29
C TYR A 69 4.64 -5.40 13.35
N ILE A 70 4.71 -4.65 14.44
CA ILE A 70 3.63 -4.66 15.45
C ILE A 70 2.39 -3.95 14.92
N GLY A 71 2.56 -2.91 14.10
CA GLY A 71 1.48 -2.29 13.35
C GLY A 71 0.79 -3.27 12.41
N ASP A 72 1.58 -3.95 11.58
CA ASP A 72 1.09 -4.95 10.62
C ASP A 72 0.33 -6.10 11.32
N LEU A 73 0.83 -6.60 12.47
CA LEU A 73 0.16 -7.63 13.29
C LEU A 73 -1.04 -7.13 14.12
N SER A 74 -1.28 -5.83 14.21
CA SER A 74 -2.38 -5.28 15.02
C SER A 74 -3.54 -4.81 14.17
N GLY A 75 -3.26 -4.22 13.00
CA GLY A 75 -4.26 -3.73 12.06
C GLY A 75 -4.38 -4.57 10.78
N GLY A 76 -3.45 -5.50 10.52
CA GLY A 76 -3.32 -6.18 9.23
C GLY A 76 -4.58 -6.87 8.75
N GLN A 77 -5.28 -7.61 9.62
CA GLN A 77 -6.53 -8.29 9.23
C GLN A 77 -7.66 -7.31 8.89
N ILE A 78 -7.74 -6.18 9.59
CA ILE A 78 -8.73 -5.13 9.29
C ILE A 78 -8.40 -4.50 7.94
N LEU A 79 -7.15 -4.13 7.72
CA LEU A 79 -6.69 -3.55 6.45
C LEU A 79 -6.84 -4.54 5.28
N LYS A 80 -6.54 -5.82 5.48
CA LYS A 80 -6.78 -6.90 4.51
C LYS A 80 -8.24 -6.92 4.06
N ASN A 81 -9.18 -6.94 5.01
CA ASN A 81 -10.61 -6.96 4.72
C ASN A 81 -11.09 -5.70 4.00
N ILE A 82 -10.55 -4.53 4.37
CA ILE A 82 -10.85 -3.27 3.70
C ILE A 82 -10.34 -3.30 2.25
N ALA A 83 -9.07 -3.70 2.06
CA ALA A 83 -8.42 -3.80 0.75
C ALA A 83 -9.15 -4.78 -0.18
N GLN A 84 -9.48 -5.98 0.33
CA GLN A 84 -10.21 -7.01 -0.42
C GLN A 84 -11.54 -6.48 -0.96
N ARG A 85 -12.31 -5.79 -0.11
CA ARG A 85 -13.61 -5.21 -0.49
C ARG A 85 -13.46 -4.03 -1.44
N ALA A 86 -12.54 -3.11 -1.15
CA ALA A 86 -12.34 -1.90 -1.94
C ALA A 86 -11.87 -2.21 -3.37
N MET A 87 -11.06 -3.26 -3.54
CA MET A 87 -10.53 -3.70 -4.83
C MET A 87 -11.33 -4.83 -5.47
N ASN A 88 -12.44 -5.27 -4.86
CA ASN A 88 -13.30 -6.34 -5.34
C ASN A 88 -12.52 -7.64 -5.69
N LEU A 89 -11.60 -8.02 -4.81
CA LEU A 89 -10.78 -9.23 -4.97
C LEU A 89 -11.60 -10.47 -4.58
N SER A 90 -11.60 -11.50 -5.44
CA SER A 90 -12.39 -12.72 -5.25
C SER A 90 -11.73 -13.74 -4.32
N ASP A 91 -10.44 -13.61 -4.08
CA ASP A 91 -9.63 -14.47 -3.22
C ASP A 91 -8.60 -13.62 -2.44
N ASP A 92 -7.59 -14.28 -1.89
CA ASP A 92 -6.49 -13.64 -1.14
C ASP A 92 -5.31 -13.22 -2.05
N GLN A 93 -5.42 -13.34 -3.37
CA GLN A 93 -4.37 -12.88 -4.29
C GLN A 93 -4.26 -11.35 -4.25
N GLY A 94 -3.03 -10.83 -4.19
CA GLY A 94 -2.78 -9.40 -3.99
C GLY A 94 -2.93 -8.93 -2.54
N LEU A 95 -3.10 -9.84 -1.58
CA LEU A 95 -3.21 -9.54 -0.15
C LEU A 95 -2.19 -10.31 0.71
N ALA A 96 -1.14 -10.86 0.09
CA ALA A 96 -0.14 -11.68 0.76
C ALA A 96 0.61 -10.90 1.86
N PHE A 97 0.79 -9.59 1.70
CA PHE A 97 1.42 -8.71 2.71
C PHE A 97 0.78 -8.81 4.09
N TYR A 98 -0.54 -8.99 4.15
CA TYR A 98 -1.29 -9.07 5.41
C TYR A 98 -1.28 -10.47 6.04
N SER A 99 -0.63 -11.46 5.41
CA SER A 99 -0.57 -12.83 5.88
C SER A 99 0.75 -13.16 6.56
N PHE A 100 0.67 -13.81 7.73
CA PHE A 100 1.81 -14.24 8.53
C PHE A 100 1.72 -15.75 8.76
N PRO A 101 2.00 -16.58 7.74
CA PRO A 101 1.74 -18.02 7.79
C PRO A 101 2.51 -18.74 8.91
N ASP A 102 3.67 -18.21 9.29
CA ASP A 102 4.53 -18.77 10.33
C ASP A 102 4.15 -18.32 11.76
N ILE A 103 3.08 -17.51 11.90
CA ILE A 103 2.59 -17.01 13.19
C ILE A 103 1.16 -17.52 13.41
N THR A 104 1.02 -18.61 14.16
CA THR A 104 -0.27 -19.25 14.42
C THR A 104 -1.05 -18.60 15.56
N ASP A 105 -0.35 -17.93 16.50
CA ASP A 105 -0.96 -17.17 17.61
C ASP A 105 -0.34 -15.77 17.66
N GLU A 106 -0.99 -14.81 16.99
CA GLU A 106 -0.54 -13.42 16.93
C GLU A 106 -0.48 -12.76 18.31
N LYS A 107 -1.37 -13.15 19.24
CA LYS A 107 -1.40 -12.55 20.59
C LYS A 107 -0.20 -13.02 21.40
N ALA A 108 0.07 -14.33 21.42
CA ALA A 108 1.24 -14.89 22.07
C ALA A 108 2.53 -14.33 21.45
N PHE A 109 2.59 -14.22 20.12
CA PHE A 109 3.75 -13.65 19.43
C PHE A 109 4.00 -12.19 19.83
N LYS A 110 2.96 -11.33 19.83
CA LYS A 110 3.10 -9.94 20.26
C LYS A 110 3.52 -9.81 21.73
N ASN A 111 3.07 -10.70 22.60
CA ASN A 111 3.51 -10.72 23.99
C ASN A 111 4.99 -11.09 24.11
N ASN A 112 5.44 -12.11 23.40
CA ASN A 112 6.85 -12.49 23.34
C ASN A 112 7.72 -11.35 22.77
N TYR A 113 7.28 -10.70 21.69
CA TYR A 113 8.00 -9.55 21.12
C TYR A 113 8.18 -8.43 22.15
N ARG A 114 7.11 -8.06 22.89
CA ARG A 114 7.19 -7.05 23.96
C ARG A 114 8.12 -7.47 25.09
N GLN A 115 8.09 -8.74 25.48
CA GLN A 115 9.03 -9.26 26.48
C GLN A 115 10.48 -9.11 26.00
N MET A 116 10.77 -9.43 24.74
CA MET A 116 12.11 -9.27 24.17
C MET A 116 12.57 -7.80 24.07
N LEU A 117 11.64 -6.87 23.84
CA LEU A 117 11.95 -5.42 23.95
C LEU A 117 12.36 -5.04 25.38
N ASN A 118 11.61 -5.50 26.39
CA ASN A 118 11.89 -5.19 27.79
C ASN A 118 13.22 -5.79 28.29
N GLU A 119 13.70 -6.86 27.64
CA GLU A 119 14.93 -7.58 28.00
C GLU A 119 16.13 -7.14 27.15
N LEU A 120 16.00 -6.10 26.33
CA LEU A 120 17.13 -5.60 25.52
C LEU A 120 18.28 -5.12 26.42
N PRO A 121 19.53 -5.46 26.08
CA PRO A 121 20.71 -5.05 26.85
C PRO A 121 21.11 -3.61 26.50
N ILE A 122 20.25 -2.64 26.83
CA ILE A 122 20.44 -1.20 26.55
C ILE A 122 20.33 -0.38 27.83
N ASP A 123 20.91 0.83 27.81
CA ASP A 123 20.74 1.81 28.86
C ASP A 123 19.53 2.72 28.58
N GLU A 124 19.13 3.49 29.60
CA GLU A 124 17.99 4.42 29.54
C GLU A 124 18.15 5.46 28.42
N ALA A 125 19.38 5.95 28.19
CA ALA A 125 19.67 6.90 27.12
C ALA A 125 19.44 6.30 25.72
N THR A 126 19.77 5.02 25.53
CA THR A 126 19.51 4.32 24.26
C THR A 126 18.04 3.98 24.11
N GLU A 127 17.34 3.64 25.18
CA GLU A 127 15.89 3.45 25.18
C GLU A 127 15.17 4.72 24.71
N GLU A 128 15.54 5.89 25.25
CA GLU A 128 14.99 7.19 24.83
C GLU A 128 15.21 7.44 23.34
N ARG A 129 16.43 7.21 22.82
CA ARG A 129 16.70 7.35 21.37
C ARG A 129 15.86 6.39 20.52
N ILE A 130 15.59 5.17 20.99
CA ILE A 130 14.72 4.21 20.28
C ILE A 130 13.27 4.72 20.25
N VAL A 131 12.79 5.31 21.33
CA VAL A 131 11.44 5.90 21.38
C VAL A 131 11.32 7.09 20.43
N ASP A 132 12.31 8.00 20.44
CA ASP A 132 12.36 9.13 19.51
C ASP A 132 12.39 8.67 18.05
N GLU A 133 13.20 7.66 17.73
CA GLU A 133 13.23 7.07 16.40
C GLU A 133 11.91 6.38 16.04
N ALA A 134 11.19 5.81 17.00
CA ALA A 134 9.89 5.21 16.73
C ALA A 134 8.86 6.27 16.32
N ILE A 135 8.90 7.45 16.96
CA ILE A 135 8.08 8.61 16.58
C ILE A 135 8.46 9.10 15.19
N ALA A 136 9.76 9.30 14.91
CA ALA A 136 10.24 9.70 13.59
C ALA A 136 9.82 8.70 12.51
N THR A 137 9.90 7.40 12.82
CA THR A 137 9.42 6.33 11.96
C THR A 137 7.92 6.42 11.68
N PHE A 138 7.07 6.75 12.66
CA PHE A 138 5.63 6.98 12.42
C PHE A 138 5.42 8.14 11.43
N ASP A 139 6.15 9.24 11.59
CA ASP A 139 6.06 10.39 10.69
C ASP A 139 6.53 10.05 9.27
N MET A 140 7.62 9.31 9.11
CA MET A 140 8.07 8.84 7.80
C MET A 140 7.04 7.95 7.11
N ASN A 141 6.41 7.03 7.85
CA ASN A 141 5.32 6.21 7.32
C ASN A 141 4.13 7.08 6.87
N LYS A 142 3.77 8.08 7.68
CA LYS A 142 2.71 9.03 7.35
C LYS A 142 3.02 9.78 6.06
N ASN A 143 4.24 10.29 5.89
CA ASN A 143 4.64 11.01 4.68
C ASN A 143 4.49 10.14 3.42
N VAL A 144 4.85 8.85 3.50
CA VAL A 144 4.62 7.90 2.40
C VAL A 144 3.14 7.76 2.06
N PHE A 145 2.24 7.75 3.04
CA PHE A 145 0.80 7.72 2.79
C PHE A 145 0.26 9.04 2.21
N GLU A 146 0.73 10.19 2.68
CA GLU A 146 0.30 11.50 2.18
C GLU A 146 0.67 11.70 0.70
N GLU A 147 1.81 11.17 0.23
CA GLU A 147 2.15 11.17 -1.20
C GLU A 147 1.14 10.37 -2.05
N LEU A 148 0.57 9.30 -1.49
CA LEU A 148 -0.45 8.50 -2.16
C LEU A 148 -1.81 9.20 -2.23
N GLU A 149 -2.15 10.06 -1.26
CA GLU A 149 -3.40 10.85 -1.32
C GLU A 149 -3.43 11.77 -2.54
N GLY A 150 -2.31 12.41 -2.87
CA GLY A 150 -2.19 13.23 -4.09
C GLY A 150 -2.42 12.40 -5.36
N SER A 151 -1.86 11.18 -5.41
CA SER A 151 -2.08 10.24 -6.50
C SER A 151 -3.54 9.79 -6.61
N LEU A 152 -4.20 9.51 -5.48
CA LEU A 152 -5.61 9.11 -5.41
C LEU A 152 -6.54 10.23 -5.90
N ILE A 153 -6.33 11.47 -5.47
CA ILE A 153 -7.12 12.62 -5.93
C ILE A 153 -7.00 12.76 -7.45
N LYS A 154 -5.78 12.63 -7.99
CA LYS A 154 -5.54 12.67 -9.44
C LYS A 154 -6.23 11.52 -10.17
N ALA A 155 -6.16 10.30 -9.64
CA ALA A 155 -6.81 9.12 -10.23
C ALA A 155 -8.33 9.27 -10.28
N ILE A 156 -8.95 9.74 -9.18
CA ILE A 156 -10.39 10.04 -9.13
C ILE A 156 -10.74 11.12 -10.16
N GLY A 157 -9.96 12.21 -10.22
CA GLY A 157 -10.13 13.27 -11.21
C GLY A 157 -10.08 12.75 -12.65
N GLN A 158 -9.16 11.83 -12.95
CA GLN A 158 -9.05 11.22 -14.28
C GLN A 158 -10.24 10.33 -14.62
N VAL A 159 -10.71 9.51 -13.69
CA VAL A 159 -11.89 8.65 -13.88
C VAL A 159 -13.15 9.51 -14.13
N LEU A 160 -13.33 10.58 -13.35
CA LEU A 160 -14.44 11.53 -13.52
C LEU A 160 -14.36 12.24 -14.89
N PHE A 161 -13.19 12.75 -15.26
CA PHE A 161 -12.97 13.39 -16.56
C PHE A 161 -13.23 12.44 -17.74
N ASN A 162 -12.74 11.20 -17.66
CA ASN A 162 -12.97 10.17 -18.69
C ASN A 162 -14.46 9.82 -18.83
N SER A 163 -15.20 9.78 -17.72
CA SER A 163 -16.65 9.54 -17.71
C SER A 163 -17.43 10.70 -18.33
N LEU A 164 -17.04 11.95 -18.03
CA LEU A 164 -17.66 13.17 -18.58
C LEU A 164 -17.39 13.32 -20.08
N THR A 165 -16.16 13.08 -20.53
CA THR A 165 -15.77 13.21 -21.94
C THR A 165 -16.29 12.08 -22.83
N ARG A 166 -16.48 10.86 -22.28
CA ARG A 166 -17.17 9.76 -23.01
C ARG A 166 -18.61 10.11 -23.37
N ARG A 167 -19.35 10.82 -22.49
CA ARG A 167 -20.73 11.25 -22.78
C ARG A 167 -20.81 12.27 -23.91
N HIS A 168 -19.78 13.10 -24.09
CA HIS A 168 -19.80 14.18 -25.07
C HIS A 168 -19.49 13.71 -26.51
N ARG A 169 -19.08 12.45 -26.71
CA ARG A 169 -18.70 11.89 -28.02
C ARG A 169 -19.85 11.16 -28.75
N VAL A 170 -20.99 10.94 -28.09
CA VAL A 170 -22.19 10.33 -28.66
C VAL A 170 -23.25 11.41 -28.84
N GLY A 171 -23.21 12.10 -29.97
CA GLY A 171 -24.28 13.01 -30.39
C GLY A 171 -23.78 14.25 -31.11
N SER A 172 -23.58 14.15 -32.42
CA SER A 172 -23.85 15.21 -33.41
C SER A 172 -23.39 14.75 -34.80
N THR A 173 -24.16 13.88 -35.44
CA THR A 173 -24.27 13.85 -36.91
C THR A 173 -25.69 13.43 -37.26
N GLU A 174 -26.55 14.41 -37.52
CA GLU A 174 -27.36 14.47 -38.74
C GLU A 174 -28.05 15.84 -38.78
N VAL A 175 -27.57 16.68 -39.70
CA VAL A 175 -28.29 17.84 -40.21
C VAL A 175 -28.62 17.45 -41.64
N ASP A 176 -29.89 17.37 -42.01
CA ASP A 176 -30.29 17.29 -43.42
C ASP A 176 -31.36 18.36 -43.73
N PRO A 177 -31.11 19.32 -44.65
CA PRO A 177 -32.02 20.40 -44.96
C PRO A 177 -32.95 20.04 -46.13
N GLY A 178 -34.25 19.96 -45.85
CA GLY A 178 -35.38 20.34 -46.72
C GLY A 178 -35.48 19.83 -48.16
N GLU A 179 -36.60 19.18 -48.50
CA GLU A 179 -37.17 19.31 -49.85
C GLU A 179 -38.71 19.26 -49.86
N LYS A 180 -39.30 20.17 -50.64
CA LYS A 180 -40.73 20.41 -50.84
C LYS A 180 -41.32 19.49 -51.92
N SER A 181 -42.58 19.08 -51.70
CA SER A 181 -43.67 18.94 -52.70
C SER A 181 -43.62 17.79 -53.73
N ARG A 182 -44.66 16.94 -53.75
CA ARG A 182 -45.73 16.91 -54.78
C ARG A 182 -46.68 15.68 -54.67
N LYS A 183 -47.97 15.99 -54.58
CA LYS A 183 -49.14 15.49 -55.35
C LYS A 183 -49.55 14.00 -55.36
N ASN A 184 -50.82 13.81 -54.96
CA ASN A 184 -51.91 13.03 -55.56
C ASN A 184 -51.73 11.53 -55.93
N LYS A 185 -52.50 10.65 -55.27
CA LYS A 185 -53.72 9.99 -55.81
C LYS A 185 -54.20 8.85 -54.88
N LEU A 186 -55.42 8.97 -54.37
CA LEU A 186 -56.38 7.85 -54.26
C LEU A 186 -56.77 7.45 -55.71
N PRO A 187 -57.34 6.25 -56.04
CA PRO A 187 -58.46 5.67 -55.26
C PRO A 187 -58.73 4.13 -55.38
N ILE A 188 -59.84 3.70 -54.75
CA ILE A 188 -60.83 2.63 -55.10
C ILE A 188 -60.66 1.15 -54.66
N THR A 189 -61.59 0.77 -53.75
CA THR A 189 -62.40 -0.46 -53.53
C THR A 189 -61.83 -1.86 -53.31
N GLY A 190 -62.37 -2.47 -52.25
CA GLY A 190 -62.88 -3.83 -52.17
C GLY A 190 -63.81 -3.93 -50.96
#